data_AF-A0A9N9APM5-F1
#
_entry.id   AF-A0A9N9APM5-F1
#
_cell.length_a   1.000
_cell.length_b   1.000
_cell.length_c   1.000
_cell.angle_alpha   90.00
_cell.angle_beta   90.00
_cell.angle_gamma   90.00
#
_symmetry.space_group_name_H-M   'P 1'
#
loop_
_entity.id
_entity.type
_entity.pdbx_description
1 polymer ?
#
loop_
_entity_poly.entity_id
_entity_poly.type
_entity_poly.pdbx_seq_one_letter_code
_entity_poly.pdbx_strand_id
1 'polypeptide(L)'
;MLYPKEDKEERILTYACRNCEYQEPAENQCVYKNDLDNAMEQTTSEIKDLAADPTLPRTKKTCPKCGHDEAVFFQSPSRRPDTKMTLFYACADVKRCGYRWTYRWTWNDGHGEAESIGLTRQEAEEDDLQLLDDQLQQMGEEEDLDEDWKLLQDNTNGGVDVDVIEE
;
A
#
# COMPACT_ATOMS: atom_id res chain seq x y z
N MET A 1 10.38 -9.06 -18.81
CA MET A 1 9.36 -8.11 -18.33
C MET A 1 8.08 -8.47 -19.03
N LEU A 2 7.03 -8.83 -18.28
CA LEU A 2 5.72 -9.14 -18.83
C LEU A 2 4.89 -7.85 -18.89
N TYR A 3 3.90 -7.84 -19.76
CA TYR A 3 3.02 -6.70 -19.99
C TYR A 3 1.58 -7.07 -19.67
N PRO A 4 0.81 -6.18 -19.03
CA PRO A 4 -0.60 -6.40 -18.74
C PRO A 4 -1.37 -6.55 -20.05
N LYS A 5 -2.24 -7.57 -20.10
CA LYS A 5 -3.11 -7.91 -21.23
C LYS A 5 -4.42 -8.46 -20.70
N GLU A 6 -5.54 -8.01 -21.27
CA GLU A 6 -6.87 -8.55 -20.97
C GLU A 6 -7.11 -9.84 -21.76
N ASP A 7 -7.57 -10.90 -21.08
CA ASP A 7 -8.23 -12.04 -21.72
C ASP A 7 -9.73 -11.76 -21.82
N LYS A 8 -10.26 -11.62 -23.03
CA LYS A 8 -11.64 -11.20 -23.28
C LYS A 8 -12.67 -12.29 -23.04
N GLU A 9 -12.26 -13.56 -23.12
CA GLU A 9 -13.16 -14.71 -22.98
C GLU A 9 -13.49 -14.92 -21.51
N GLU A 10 -12.46 -15.00 -20.68
CA GLU A 10 -12.57 -15.20 -19.23
C GLU A 10 -12.70 -13.88 -18.45
N ARG A 11 -12.49 -12.72 -19.12
CA ARG A 11 -12.51 -11.37 -18.51
C ARG A 11 -11.52 -11.21 -17.35
N ILE A 12 -10.33 -11.78 -17.50
CA ILE A 12 -9.27 -11.74 -16.49
C ILE A 12 -8.05 -10.93 -16.97
N LEU A 13 -7.33 -10.34 -16.02
CA LEU A 13 -6.03 -9.73 -16.27
C LEU A 13 -4.96 -10.82 -16.38
N THR A 14 -4.17 -10.78 -17.45
CA THR A 14 -3.02 -11.66 -17.69
C THR A 14 -1.75 -10.85 -17.93
N TYR A 15 -0.60 -11.43 -17.64
CA TYR A 15 0.70 -10.89 -17.97
C TYR A 15 1.31 -11.68 -19.13
N ALA A 16 1.60 -10.99 -20.23
CA ALA A 16 2.09 -11.58 -21.48
C ALA A 16 3.51 -11.12 -21.84
N CYS A 17 4.33 -12.03 -22.36
CA CYS A 17 5.63 -11.67 -22.93
C CYS A 17 5.46 -11.07 -24.33
N ARG A 18 6.30 -10.08 -24.70
CA ARG A 18 6.34 -9.54 -26.08
C ARG A 18 7.23 -10.34 -27.03
N ASN A 19 8.13 -11.15 -26.49
CA ASN A 19 9.16 -11.86 -27.25
C ASN A 19 8.81 -13.33 -27.51
N CYS A 20 7.85 -13.89 -26.78
CA CYS A 20 7.40 -15.28 -26.92
C CYS A 20 5.92 -15.41 -26.53
N GLU A 21 5.36 -16.61 -26.66
CA GLU A 21 3.93 -16.91 -26.41
C GLU A 21 3.60 -17.13 -24.91
N TYR A 22 4.54 -16.88 -24.00
CA TYR A 22 4.31 -17.04 -22.56
C TYR A 22 3.27 -16.05 -22.03
N GLN A 23 2.28 -16.58 -21.30
CA GLN A 23 1.20 -15.83 -20.65
C GLN A 23 0.88 -16.48 -19.29
N GLU A 24 0.56 -15.66 -18.29
CA GLU A 24 0.15 -16.10 -16.96
C GLU A 24 -0.96 -15.20 -16.39
N PRO A 25 -1.88 -15.71 -15.56
CA PRO A 25 -2.89 -14.89 -14.90
C PRO A 25 -2.24 -13.95 -13.86
N ALA A 26 -2.76 -12.73 -13.72
CA ALA A 26 -2.27 -11.79 -12.74
C ALA A 26 -2.81 -12.11 -11.33
N GLU A 27 -1.92 -12.21 -10.35
CA GLU A 27 -2.29 -12.36 -8.94
C GLU A 27 -2.86 -11.06 -8.35
N ASN A 28 -2.39 -9.90 -8.84
CA ASN A 28 -2.84 -8.57 -8.43
C ASN A 28 -3.41 -7.81 -9.63
N GLN A 29 -4.57 -7.19 -9.43
CA GLN A 29 -5.26 -6.40 -10.45
C GLN A 29 -4.68 -4.98 -10.61
N CYS A 30 -3.84 -4.53 -9.67
CA CYS A 30 -3.18 -3.23 -9.73
C CYS A 30 -2.05 -3.24 -10.78
N VAL A 31 -2.34 -2.71 -11.97
CA VAL A 31 -1.36 -2.61 -13.07
C VAL A 31 -0.37 -1.46 -12.86
N TYR A 32 -0.81 -0.37 -12.24
CA TYR A 32 -0.01 0.81 -12.01
C TYR A 32 -0.45 1.54 -10.75
N LYS A 33 0.51 1.87 -9.90
CA LYS A 33 0.33 2.75 -8.73
C LYS A 33 1.29 3.94 -8.88
N ASN A 34 0.74 5.14 -8.85
CA ASN A 34 1.54 6.36 -8.71
C ASN A 34 1.51 6.80 -7.25
N ASP A 35 2.57 6.48 -6.52
CA ASP A 35 2.67 6.83 -5.11
C ASP A 35 3.40 8.17 -4.94
N LEU A 36 2.62 9.22 -4.69
CA LEU A 36 3.13 10.59 -4.54
C LEU A 36 3.77 10.82 -3.16
N ASP A 37 3.34 10.07 -2.15
CA ASP A 37 3.57 10.36 -0.73
C ASP A 37 4.39 9.28 -0.01
N ASN A 38 5.08 8.42 -0.76
CA ASN A 38 5.94 7.37 -0.23
C ASN A 38 7.27 7.89 0.38
N ALA A 39 7.18 8.90 1.26
CA ALA A 39 8.31 9.59 1.86
C ALA A 39 8.85 8.87 3.10
N MET A 40 8.01 8.08 3.78
CA MET A 40 8.35 7.49 5.07
C MET A 40 9.00 6.10 4.95
N GLU A 41 8.65 5.31 3.93
CA GLU A 41 9.06 3.90 3.81
C GLU A 41 10.50 3.73 3.29
N GLN A 42 10.99 4.66 2.47
CA GLN A 42 12.33 4.54 1.87
C GLN A 42 13.47 4.76 2.88
N THR A 43 13.20 5.48 3.98
CA THR A 43 14.26 5.85 4.94
C THR A 43 14.68 4.69 5.85
N THR A 44 13.86 3.63 5.92
CA THR A 44 13.90 2.67 7.03
C THR A 44 14.38 1.29 6.61
N SER A 45 14.29 0.96 5.33
CA SER A 45 14.77 -0.30 4.76
C SER A 45 16.28 -0.31 4.48
N GLU A 46 16.91 0.86 4.31
CA GLU A 46 18.26 0.93 3.74
C GLU A 46 19.41 0.83 4.76
N ILE A 47 19.19 1.05 6.07
CA ILE A 47 20.31 1.08 7.04
C ILE A 47 20.08 0.08 8.16
N LYS A 48 20.45 -1.19 7.97
CA LYS A 48 20.26 -2.26 8.96
C LYS A 48 21.05 -2.06 10.26
N ASP A 49 22.12 -1.26 10.23
CA ASP A 49 23.10 -1.16 11.32
C ASP A 49 23.26 0.25 11.94
N LEU A 50 22.23 1.10 11.89
CA LEU A 50 22.27 2.46 12.47
C LEU A 50 22.78 2.50 13.91
N ALA A 51 22.37 1.55 14.76
CA ALA A 51 22.77 1.55 16.16
C ALA A 51 24.16 0.92 16.42
N ALA A 52 24.80 0.32 15.41
CA ALA A 52 26.21 -0.07 15.47
C ALA A 52 27.15 1.07 15.05
N ASP A 53 26.63 2.09 14.34
CA ASP A 53 27.42 3.23 13.89
C ASP A 53 27.78 4.15 15.08
N PRO A 54 29.07 4.26 15.47
CA PRO A 54 29.50 5.12 16.57
C PRO A 54 29.44 6.61 16.22
N THR A 55 29.25 6.98 14.95
CA THR A 55 29.16 8.37 14.50
C THR A 55 27.77 8.97 14.70
N LEU A 56 26.75 8.13 14.90
CA LEU A 56 25.39 8.58 15.09
C LEU A 56 25.11 8.97 16.55
N PRO A 57 24.36 10.06 16.77
CA PRO A 57 24.08 10.54 18.10
C PRO A 57 23.07 9.63 18.82
N ARG A 58 23.28 9.47 20.13
CA ARG A 58 22.43 8.67 21.03
C ARG A 58 21.64 9.57 21.97
N THR A 59 20.44 9.14 22.32
CA THR A 59 19.54 9.84 23.23
C THR A 59 18.89 8.88 24.22
N LYS A 60 18.47 9.41 25.37
CA LYS A 60 17.76 8.66 26.41
C LYS A 60 16.26 8.63 26.10
N LYS A 61 15.88 7.84 25.10
CA LYS A 61 14.47 7.63 24.70
C LYS A 61 14.15 6.16 24.83
N THR A 62 13.09 5.87 25.57
CA THR A 62 12.63 4.51 25.81
C THR A 62 11.99 3.94 24.55
N CYS A 63 12.44 2.75 24.12
CA CYS A 63 11.88 2.03 23.00
C CYS A 63 10.46 1.53 23.35
N PRO A 64 9.43 1.82 22.53
CA PRO A 64 8.06 1.39 22.83
C PRO A 64 7.86 -0.13 22.71
N LYS A 65 8.76 -0.85 22.00
CA LYS A 65 8.67 -2.29 21.81
C LYS A 65 9.33 -3.11 22.93
N CYS A 66 10.50 -2.71 23.39
CA CYS A 66 11.29 -3.49 24.38
C CYS A 66 11.59 -2.76 25.69
N GLY A 67 11.21 -1.48 25.83
CA GLY A 67 11.46 -0.68 27.02
C GLY A 67 12.92 -0.28 27.25
N HIS A 68 13.80 -0.44 26.26
CA HIS A 68 15.21 -0.04 26.39
C HIS A 68 15.37 1.49 26.36
N ASP A 69 16.09 2.06 27.32
CA ASP A 69 16.17 3.52 27.54
C ASP A 69 17.12 4.28 26.62
N GLU A 70 17.83 3.59 25.72
CA GLU A 70 18.76 4.22 24.77
C GLU A 70 18.30 4.02 23.32
N ALA A 71 18.27 5.11 22.57
CA ALA A 71 17.94 5.12 21.16
C ALA A 71 18.93 5.96 20.36
N VAL A 72 19.23 5.53 19.14
CA VAL A 72 19.95 6.31 18.13
C VAL A 72 18.93 7.11 17.34
N PHE A 73 19.23 8.38 17.02
CA PHE A 73 18.34 9.20 16.21
C PHE A 73 19.05 9.74 14.96
N PHE A 74 18.28 9.91 13.89
CA PHE A 74 18.76 10.40 12.61
C PHE A 74 17.63 11.09 11.84
N GLN A 75 17.99 11.83 10.79
CA GLN A 75 17.04 12.44 9.85
C GLN A 75 17.11 11.72 8.52
N SER A 76 16.02 11.75 7.75
CA SER A 76 16.05 11.18 6.40
C SER A 76 17.07 11.91 5.52
N PRO A 77 17.89 11.20 4.72
CA PRO A 77 18.70 11.85 3.69
C PRO A 77 17.84 12.40 2.52
N SER A 78 16.53 12.11 2.51
CA SER A 78 15.58 12.63 1.53
C SER A 78 15.64 14.15 1.44
N ARG A 79 15.66 14.65 0.19
CA ARG A 79 15.66 16.09 -0.12
C ARG A 79 14.25 16.68 -0.17
N ARG A 80 13.21 15.85 0.04
CA ARG A 80 11.83 16.34 0.00
C ARG A 80 11.60 17.33 1.17
N PRO A 81 10.89 18.43 0.93
CA PRO A 81 10.77 19.50 1.92
C PRO A 81 9.94 19.10 3.17
N ASP A 82 9.00 18.17 3.00
CA ASP A 82 8.13 17.59 4.04
C ASP A 82 8.89 16.72 5.06
N THR A 83 10.02 16.12 4.69
CA THR A 83 10.77 15.22 5.59
C THR A 83 11.86 15.92 6.42
N LYS A 84 12.14 17.21 6.16
CA LYS A 84 13.32 17.93 6.71
C LYS A 84 13.33 18.19 8.21
N MET A 85 12.26 17.86 8.93
CA MET A 85 12.16 18.10 10.38
C MET A 85 11.83 16.84 11.19
N THR A 86 11.60 15.71 10.53
CA THR A 86 11.23 14.47 11.19
C THR A 86 12.48 13.76 11.71
N LEU A 87 12.48 13.44 13.01
CA LEU A 87 13.49 12.59 13.62
C LEU A 87 13.01 11.14 13.61
N PHE A 88 13.87 10.26 13.14
CA PHE A 88 13.70 8.82 13.20
C PHE A 88 14.55 8.28 14.35
N TYR A 89 14.01 7.30 15.07
CA TYR A 89 14.65 6.65 16.20
C TYR A 89 14.84 5.16 15.91
N ALA A 90 15.95 4.60 16.38
CA ALA A 90 16.25 3.18 16.37
C ALA A 90 16.71 2.73 17.75
N CYS A 91 16.22 1.59 18.22
CA CYS A 91 16.61 1.01 19.50
C CYS A 91 18.11 0.69 19.52
N ALA A 92 18.84 1.12 20.56
CA ALA A 92 20.27 0.87 20.68
C ALA A 92 20.60 -0.63 20.88
N ASP A 93 19.68 -1.42 21.43
CA ASP A 93 19.78 -2.87 21.48
C ASP A 93 19.38 -3.50 20.13
N VAL A 94 20.32 -3.50 19.18
CA VAL A 94 20.14 -4.10 17.84
C VAL A 94 20.06 -5.62 17.91
N LYS A 95 20.71 -6.25 18.89
CA LYS A 95 20.77 -7.72 18.98
C LYS A 95 19.44 -8.32 19.44
N ARG A 96 18.67 -7.59 20.26
CA ARG A 96 17.40 -8.08 20.81
C ARG A 96 16.17 -7.40 20.24
N CYS A 97 16.26 -6.17 19.75
CA CYS A 97 15.09 -5.39 19.35
C CYS A 97 15.25 -4.78 17.95
N GLY A 98 16.17 -3.82 17.79
CA GLY A 98 16.34 -3.10 16.53
C GLY A 98 15.09 -2.35 16.03
N TYR A 99 14.06 -2.16 16.87
CA TYR A 99 12.83 -1.47 16.51
C TYR A 99 13.09 -0.02 16.13
N ARG A 100 12.35 0.46 15.14
CA ARG A 100 12.50 1.79 14.57
C ARG A 100 11.16 2.48 14.59
N TRP A 101 11.17 3.74 15.03
CA TRP A 101 9.94 4.51 15.15
C TRP A 101 10.20 6.00 14.92
N THR A 102 9.13 6.70 14.58
CA THR A 102 9.08 8.17 14.61
C THR A 102 7.86 8.60 15.42
N TYR A 103 7.75 9.89 15.71
CA TYR A 103 6.56 10.44 16.35
C TYR A 103 5.74 11.18 15.31
N ARG A 104 4.46 10.80 15.18
CA ARG A 104 3.47 11.60 14.47
C ARG A 104 2.74 12.45 15.50
N TRP A 105 2.66 13.74 15.23
CA TRP A 105 1.89 14.65 16.05
C TRP A 105 0.52 14.83 15.41
N THR A 106 -0.53 14.57 16.18
CA THR A 106 -1.91 14.88 15.80
C THR A 106 -2.40 16.04 16.65
N TRP A 107 -3.15 16.95 16.01
CA TRP A 107 -3.77 18.08 16.67
C TRP A 107 -5.29 17.92 16.59
N ASN A 108 -5.91 17.57 17.71
CA ASN A 108 -7.36 17.42 17.82
C ASN A 108 -7.87 18.34 18.93
N ASP A 109 -8.88 19.16 18.63
CA ASP A 109 -9.58 20.03 19.60
C ASP A 109 -8.66 20.88 20.50
N GLY A 110 -7.54 21.37 19.96
CA GLY A 110 -6.57 22.20 20.69
C GLY A 110 -5.60 21.42 21.59
N HIS A 111 -5.65 20.09 21.57
CA HIS A 111 -4.66 19.21 22.21
C HIS A 111 -3.73 18.60 21.15
N GLY A 112 -2.42 18.71 21.40
CA GLY A 112 -1.39 18.06 20.58
C GLY A 112 -0.94 16.76 21.23
N GLU A 113 -1.18 15.63 20.57
CA GLU A 113 -0.77 14.30 21.03
C GLU A 113 0.34 13.76 20.13
N ALA A 114 1.35 13.11 20.73
CA ALA A 114 2.45 12.48 20.01
C ALA A 114 2.32 10.97 20.10
N GLU A 115 2.07 10.33 18.97
CA GLU A 115 1.99 8.87 18.86
C GLU A 115 3.26 8.31 18.20
N SER A 116 3.81 7.24 18.76
CA SER A 116 4.94 6.54 18.16
C SER A 116 4.45 5.62 17.06
N ILE A 117 4.96 5.80 15.85
CA ILE A 117 4.59 4.98 14.69
C ILE A 117 5.77 4.10 14.29
N GLY A 118 5.49 2.82 14.10
CA GLY A 118 6.43 1.83 13.60
C GLY A 118 6.88 2.15 12.18
N LEU A 119 8.16 1.94 11.93
CA LEU A 119 8.78 2.20 10.62
C LEU A 119 9.08 0.92 9.84
N THR A 120 8.57 -0.22 10.31
CA THR A 120 8.78 -1.54 9.73
C THR A 120 7.72 -1.85 8.68
N ARG A 121 8.20 -2.26 7.49
CA ARG A 121 7.40 -2.70 6.33
C ARG A 121 6.25 -3.65 6.68
N GLN A 122 6.44 -4.51 7.68
CA GLN A 122 5.47 -5.55 8.05
C GLN A 122 4.18 -5.00 8.67
N GLU A 123 4.20 -3.83 9.31
CA GLU A 123 2.98 -3.27 9.94
C GLU A 123 2.17 -2.43 8.94
N ALA A 124 2.83 -1.74 8.00
CA ALA A 124 2.15 -0.93 6.98
C ALA A 124 1.47 -1.78 5.89
N GLU A 125 2.06 -2.91 5.49
CA GLU A 125 1.44 -3.84 4.52
C GLU A 125 0.23 -4.57 5.12
N GLU A 126 0.22 -4.87 6.43
CA GLU A 126 -0.91 -5.52 7.11
C GLU A 126 -2.09 -4.56 7.33
N ASP A 127 -1.83 -3.31 7.75
CA ASP A 127 -2.88 -2.30 7.95
C ASP A 127 -3.56 -1.92 6.61
N ASP A 128 -2.81 -1.76 5.52
CA ASP A 128 -3.36 -1.45 4.19
C ASP A 128 -4.17 -2.62 3.61
N LEU A 129 -3.71 -3.87 3.80
CA LEU A 129 -4.44 -5.07 3.35
C LEU A 129 -5.73 -5.26 4.15
N GLN A 130 -5.71 -4.98 5.45
CA GLN A 130 -6.88 -5.09 6.30
C GLN A 130 -7.92 -4.00 5.98
N LEU A 131 -7.46 -2.78 5.64
CA LEU A 131 -8.34 -1.71 5.17
C LEU A 131 -8.99 -2.03 3.81
N LEU A 132 -8.24 -2.67 2.91
CA LEU A 132 -8.75 -3.15 1.63
C LEU A 132 -9.75 -4.31 1.80
N ASP A 133 -9.50 -5.23 2.72
CA ASP A 133 -10.43 -6.32 3.03
C ASP A 133 -11.72 -5.79 3.68
N ASP A 134 -11.62 -4.82 4.60
CA ASP A 134 -12.76 -4.13 5.20
C ASP A 134 -13.57 -3.35 4.14
N GLN A 135 -12.91 -2.72 3.17
CA GLN A 135 -13.59 -2.05 2.05
C GLN A 135 -14.27 -3.04 1.09
N LEU A 136 -13.64 -4.18 0.81
CA LEU A 136 -14.22 -5.23 -0.03
C LEU A 136 -15.43 -5.89 0.65
N GLN A 137 -15.37 -6.10 1.97
CA GLN A 137 -16.51 -6.59 2.75
C GLN A 137 -17.67 -5.58 2.77
N GLN A 138 -17.39 -4.28 2.84
CA GLN A 138 -18.43 -3.24 2.74
C GLN A 138 -19.07 -3.15 1.34
N MET A 139 -18.36 -3.51 0.27
CA MET A 139 -18.97 -3.64 -1.06
C MET A 139 -19.73 -4.95 -1.27
N GLY A 140 -19.54 -5.94 -0.40
CA GLY A 140 -20.14 -7.28 -0.50
C GLY A 140 -21.57 -7.39 0.07
N GLU A 141 -22.14 -6.32 0.65
CA GLU A 141 -23.50 -6.33 1.23
C GLU A 141 -24.55 -5.62 0.34
N GLU A 142 -24.29 -5.46 -0.96
CA GLU A 142 -25.31 -5.03 -1.95
C GLU A 142 -25.68 -6.18 -2.90
N GLU A 143 -26.02 -7.35 -2.32
CA GLU A 143 -26.78 -8.39 -3.01
C GLU A 143 -28.26 -7.93 -3.09
N ASP A 144 -28.67 -7.28 -4.18
CA ASP A 144 -30.07 -7.21 -4.63
C ASP A 144 -30.23 -6.59 -6.05
N LEU A 145 -29.35 -6.93 -7.00
CA LEU A 145 -29.48 -6.51 -8.41
C LEU A 145 -29.58 -7.67 -9.43
N ASP A 146 -29.85 -8.89 -8.97
CA ASP A 146 -30.01 -10.07 -9.85
C ASP A 146 -31.45 -10.30 -10.38
N GLU A 147 -32.44 -9.51 -9.95
CA GLU A 147 -33.82 -9.61 -10.45
C GLU A 147 -34.13 -8.66 -11.63
N ASP A 148 -33.33 -7.61 -11.87
CA ASP A 148 -33.61 -6.61 -12.92
C ASP A 148 -32.93 -6.96 -14.27
N TRP A 149 -31.81 -7.70 -14.25
CA TRP A 149 -31.14 -8.17 -15.47
C TRP A 149 -31.92 -9.26 -16.23
N LYS A 150 -32.84 -9.97 -15.56
CA LYS A 150 -33.75 -10.91 -16.23
C LYS A 150 -34.88 -10.23 -16.99
N LEU A 151 -35.26 -9.00 -16.62
CA LEU A 151 -36.31 -8.25 -17.33
C LEU A 151 -35.80 -7.59 -18.62
N LEU A 152 -34.49 -7.44 -18.80
CA LEU A 152 -33.88 -6.86 -20.00
C LEU A 152 -33.53 -7.90 -21.08
N GLN A 153 -33.58 -9.21 -20.80
CA GLN A 153 -33.34 -10.26 -21.79
C GLN A 153 -34.61 -10.77 -22.49
N ASP A 154 -35.80 -10.51 -21.95
CA ASP A 154 -37.06 -10.98 -22.55
C ASP A 154 -37.65 -10.04 -23.61
N ASN A 155 -37.08 -8.85 -23.81
CA ASN A 155 -37.64 -7.83 -24.71
C ASN A 155 -36.97 -7.74 -26.10
N THR A 156 -36.11 -8.69 -26.46
CA THR A 156 -35.44 -8.75 -27.78
C THR A 156 -36.05 -9.76 -28.76
N ASN A 157 -37.19 -10.38 -28.42
CA ASN A 157 -37.96 -11.21 -29.36
C ASN A 157 -39.03 -10.43 -30.17
N GLY A 158 -38.99 -9.10 -30.17
CA GLY A 158 -39.76 -8.27 -31.10
C GLY A 158 -38.98 -8.04 -32.38
N GLY A 159 -39.21 -8.87 -33.39
CA GLY A 159 -38.60 -8.72 -34.72
C GLY A 159 -38.82 -7.33 -35.31
N VAL A 160 -37.75 -6.76 -35.87
CA VAL A 160 -37.82 -5.67 -36.82
C VAL A 160 -36.92 -6.04 -37.99
N ASP A 161 -37.57 -6.29 -39.14
CA ASP A 161 -36.92 -6.43 -40.44
C ASP A 161 -36.03 -5.21 -40.71
N VAL A 162 -34.76 -5.47 -41.04
CA VAL A 162 -33.86 -4.44 -41.57
C VAL A 162 -33.68 -4.74 -43.05
N ASP A 163 -34.39 -3.96 -43.87
CA ASP A 163 -34.21 -3.93 -45.32
C ASP A 163 -32.77 -3.56 -45.68
N VAL A 164 -32.15 -4.43 -46.48
CA VAL A 164 -30.87 -4.20 -47.15
C VAL A 164 -31.11 -3.20 -48.28
N ILE A 165 -30.49 -2.03 -48.21
CA ILE A 165 -30.36 -1.13 -49.38
C ILE A 165 -28.91 -1.24 -49.86
N GLU A 166 -28.73 -1.93 -50.99
CA GLU A 166 -27.54 -1.82 -51.84
C GLU A 166 -27.59 -0.48 -52.57
N GLU A 167 -26.52 0.32 -52.49
CA GLU A 167 -25.87 1.05 -53.60
C GLU A 167 -24.39 1.32 -53.27
#